data_AF-A0A497HRY9-F1
#
_entry.id   AF-A0A497HRY9-F1
#
_cell.length_a   1.000
_cell.length_b   1.000
_cell.length_c   1.000
_cell.angle_alpha   90.00
_cell.angle_beta   90.00
_cell.angle_gamma   90.00
#
_symmetry.space_group_name_H-M   'P 1'
#
loop_
_entity.id
_entity.type
_entity.pdbx_description
1 polymer ?
#
loop_
_entity_poly.entity_id
_entity_poly.type
_entity_poly.pdbx_seq_one_letter_code
_entity_poly.pdbx_strand_id
1 'polypeptide(L)'
;VEVAVGVGGGHYAPSFTDIALKRAVAFGHMLPEYALQEAISSPEVIEEMVKRTPGAAVCYTHSTGRSKELVRRAASIIAQMGLEIR
;
A
#
# COMPACT_ATOMS: atom_id res chain seq x y z
N VAL A 1 14.34 4.27 10.61
CA VAL A 1 13.62 4.54 9.35
C VAL A 1 12.40 3.65 9.36
N GLU A 2 11.21 4.22 9.20
CA GLU A 2 9.97 3.43 9.14
C GLU A 2 9.91 2.69 7.80
N VAL A 3 9.59 1.40 7.82
CA VAL A 3 9.44 0.59 6.61
C VAL A 3 7.95 0.40 6.33
N ALA A 4 7.54 0.68 5.10
CA ALA A 4 6.14 0.68 4.72
C ALA A 4 5.88 0.01 3.37
N VAL A 5 4.63 -0.38 3.18
CA VAL A 5 4.04 -0.67 1.87
C VAL A 5 3.12 0.49 1.45
N GLY A 6 2.88 0.64 0.15
CA GLY A 6 1.96 1.66 -0.38
C GLY A 6 0.76 1.02 -1.10
N VAL A 7 -0.43 1.60 -0.95
CA VAL A 7 -1.64 1.16 -1.65
C VAL A 7 -2.38 2.34 -2.28
N GLY A 8 -2.57 2.24 -3.59
CA GLY A 8 -3.26 3.19 -4.43
C GLY A 8 -2.34 4.23 -5.08
N GLY A 9 -2.94 5.35 -5.51
CA GLY A 9 -2.32 6.29 -6.44
C GLY A 9 -2.16 5.78 -7.88
N GLY A 10 -1.71 6.69 -8.74
CA GLY A 10 -1.40 6.39 -10.15
C GLY A 10 -0.04 5.71 -10.31
N HIS A 11 0.37 5.48 -11.56
CA HIS A 11 1.61 4.80 -11.91
C HIS A 11 2.87 5.38 -11.22
N TYR A 12 2.93 6.70 -11.04
CA TYR A 12 4.06 7.38 -10.40
C TYR A 12 3.93 7.59 -8.89
N ALA A 13 2.74 7.36 -8.31
CA ALA A 13 2.44 7.51 -6.89
C ALA A 13 3.15 8.69 -6.17
N PRO A 14 3.04 9.94 -6.66
CA PRO A 14 3.85 11.08 -6.18
C PRO A 14 3.65 11.36 -4.68
N SER A 15 2.48 11.06 -4.12
CA SER A 15 2.24 11.18 -2.67
C SER A 15 3.15 10.27 -1.84
N PHE A 16 3.49 9.07 -2.32
CA PHE A 16 4.41 8.18 -1.62
C PHE A 16 5.85 8.67 -1.74
N THR A 17 6.26 9.20 -2.89
CA THR A 17 7.56 9.88 -3.04
C THR A 17 7.70 11.04 -2.06
N ASP A 18 6.67 11.86 -1.94
CA ASP A 18 6.62 12.97 -0.99
C ASP A 18 6.77 12.49 0.46
N ILE A 19 6.08 11.41 0.84
CA ILE A 19 6.19 10.80 2.17
C ILE A 19 7.61 10.26 2.39
N ALA A 20 8.18 9.55 1.40
CA ALA A 20 9.51 8.97 1.49
C ALA A 20 10.57 10.06 1.76
N LEU A 21 10.52 11.14 0.98
CA LEU A 21 11.49 12.23 1.06
C LEU A 21 11.30 13.12 2.29
N LYS A 22 10.05 13.45 2.64
CA LYS A 22 9.76 14.43 3.70
C LYS A 22 9.68 13.80 5.09
N ARG A 23 9.35 12.51 5.20
CA ARG A 23 9.12 11.81 6.48
C ARG A 23 10.11 10.69 6.74
N ALA A 24 11.12 10.50 5.87
CA ALA A 24 12.13 9.44 5.98
C ALA A 24 11.49 8.05 6.14
N VAL A 25 10.52 7.75 5.27
CA VAL A 25 9.86 6.45 5.15
C VAL A 25 10.51 5.66 4.02
N ALA A 26 10.87 4.41 4.28
CA ALA A 26 11.38 3.48 3.28
C ALA A 26 10.23 2.61 2.76
N PHE A 27 9.79 2.89 1.53
CA PHE A 27 8.80 2.04 0.86
C PHE A 27 9.46 0.81 0.24
N GLY A 28 8.88 -0.37 0.50
CA GLY A 28 9.15 -1.57 -0.27
C GLY A 28 8.21 -1.65 -1.48
N HIS A 29 7.27 -2.59 -1.42
CA HIS A 29 6.29 -2.74 -2.49
C HIS A 29 5.18 -1.68 -2.42
N MET A 30 4.69 -1.28 -3.59
CA MET A 30 3.58 -0.36 -3.76
C MET A 30 2.57 -0.94 -4.76
N LEU A 31 1.30 -0.98 -4.39
CA LEU A 31 0.19 -1.49 -5.19
C LEU A 31 -0.60 -0.34 -5.80
N PRO A 32 -0.42 0.00 -7.08
CA PRO A 32 -1.11 1.13 -7.71
C PRO A 32 -2.60 0.82 -7.97
N GLU A 33 -3.41 1.86 -8.17
CA GLU A 33 -4.87 1.72 -8.28
C GLU A 33 -5.35 0.81 -9.39
N TYR A 34 -4.68 0.83 -10.54
CA TYR A 34 -5.08 0.01 -11.69
C TYR A 34 -4.93 -1.49 -11.44
N ALA A 35 -4.12 -1.89 -10.46
CA ALA A 35 -3.88 -3.28 -10.09
C ALA A 35 -4.73 -3.74 -8.90
N LEU A 36 -5.44 -2.82 -8.21
CA LEU A 36 -6.21 -3.15 -7.01
C LEU A 36 -7.29 -4.19 -7.25
N GLN A 37 -8.02 -4.08 -8.36
CA GLN A 37 -9.12 -4.98 -8.67
C GLN A 37 -8.64 -6.44 -8.74
N GLU A 38 -7.55 -6.66 -9.47
CA GLU A 38 -6.94 -7.98 -9.63
C GLU A 38 -6.33 -8.48 -8.32
N ALA A 39 -5.60 -7.63 -7.60
CA ALA A 39 -4.99 -7.98 -6.32
C ALA A 39 -6.03 -8.33 -5.23
N ILE A 40 -7.21 -7.69 -5.22
CA ILE A 40 -8.30 -8.03 -4.29
C ILE A 40 -8.96 -9.36 -4.66
N SER A 41 -9.01 -9.70 -5.95
CA SER A 41 -9.51 -11.00 -6.41
C SER A 41 -8.56 -12.16 -6.10
N SER A 42 -7.29 -11.87 -5.79
CA SER A 42 -6.30 -12.84 -5.33
C SER A 42 -5.54 -12.29 -4.11
N PRO A 43 -6.16 -12.32 -2.91
CA PRO A 43 -5.61 -11.73 -1.69
C PRO A 43 -4.19 -12.20 -1.35
N GLU A 44 -3.79 -13.40 -1.79
CA GLU A 44 -2.45 -13.96 -1.62
C GLU A 44 -1.38 -13.06 -2.26
N VAL A 45 -1.71 -12.30 -3.30
CA VAL A 45 -0.81 -11.31 -3.93
C VAL A 45 -0.52 -10.17 -2.96
N ILE A 46 -1.54 -9.68 -2.25
CA ILE A 46 -1.41 -8.62 -1.25
C ILE A 46 -0.63 -9.15 -0.04
N GLU A 47 -0.87 -10.39 0.35
CA GLU A 47 -0.11 -11.01 1.42
C GLU A 47 1.36 -11.16 1.07
N GLU A 48 1.66 -11.66 -0.13
CA GLU A 48 3.04 -11.85 -0.59
C GLU A 48 3.77 -10.52 -0.73
N MET A 49 3.07 -9.47 -1.18
CA MET A 49 3.58 -8.10 -1.21
C MET A 49 4.08 -7.63 0.17
N VAL A 50 3.29 -7.89 1.23
CA VAL A 50 3.66 -7.56 2.61
C VAL A 50 4.80 -8.46 3.10
N LYS A 51 4.70 -9.78 2.91
CA LYS A 51 5.73 -10.76 3.31
C LYS A 51 7.08 -10.49 2.67
N ARG A 52 7.10 -10.01 1.41
CA ARG A 52 8.32 -9.61 0.67
C ARG A 52 8.80 -8.20 0.97
N THR A 53 8.23 -7.53 1.96
CA THR A 53 8.75 -6.25 2.47
C THR A 53 9.17 -6.42 3.94
N PRO A 54 10.38 -6.96 4.20
CA PRO A 54 10.82 -7.25 5.56
C PRO A 54 10.81 -6.01 6.46
N GLY A 55 10.23 -6.16 7.65
CA GLY A 55 10.12 -5.07 8.62
C GLY A 55 9.02 -4.05 8.35
N ALA A 56 8.17 -4.26 7.34
CA ALA A 56 7.01 -3.41 7.11
C ALA A 56 6.08 -3.40 8.34
N ALA A 57 5.86 -2.21 8.89
CA ALA A 57 4.96 -1.99 10.03
C ALA A 57 3.75 -1.11 9.67
N VAL A 58 3.83 -0.41 8.53
CA VAL A 58 2.85 0.61 8.12
C VAL A 58 2.45 0.40 6.66
N CYS A 59 1.19 0.66 6.35
CA CYS A 59 0.66 0.75 4.99
C CYS A 59 0.16 2.19 4.76
N TYR A 60 0.77 2.91 3.83
CA TYR A 60 0.27 4.22 3.41
C TYR A 60 -0.71 4.07 2.25
N THR A 61 -1.85 4.74 2.37
CA THR A 61 -2.92 4.68 1.38
C THR A 61 -3.07 6.01 0.64
N HIS A 62 -3.37 5.95 -0.65
CA HIS A 62 -3.73 7.14 -1.43
C HIS A 62 -4.80 6.77 -2.46
N SER A 63 -5.87 7.56 -2.56
CA SER A 63 -6.95 7.31 -3.53
C SER A 63 -7.23 8.55 -4.38
N THR A 64 -7.44 8.35 -5.68
CA THR A 64 -7.89 9.37 -6.64
C THR A 64 -9.41 9.60 -6.59
N GLY A 65 -10.09 9.10 -5.56
CA GLY A 65 -11.54 9.20 -5.36
C GLY A 65 -12.30 8.00 -5.91
N ARG A 66 -12.17 7.69 -7.22
CA ARG A 66 -12.89 6.58 -7.87
C ARG A 66 -12.52 5.19 -7.34
N SER A 67 -11.30 5.06 -6.81
CA SER A 67 -10.70 3.83 -6.30
C SER A 67 -10.87 3.64 -4.80
N LYS A 68 -11.52 4.59 -4.10
CA LYS A 68 -11.51 4.68 -2.63
C LYS A 68 -11.99 3.40 -1.95
N GLU A 69 -13.01 2.76 -2.50
CA GLU A 69 -13.51 1.48 -1.98
C GLU A 69 -12.49 0.35 -2.17
N LEU A 70 -11.85 0.27 -3.34
CA LEU A 70 -10.82 -0.73 -3.62
C LEU A 70 -9.60 -0.54 -2.72
N VAL A 71 -9.13 0.70 -2.56
CA VAL A 71 -8.03 1.03 -1.64
C VAL A 71 -8.38 0.60 -0.22
N ARG A 72 -9.61 0.89 0.25
CA ARG A 72 -10.06 0.48 1.58
C ARG A 72 -10.10 -1.04 1.74
N ARG A 73 -10.55 -1.78 0.73
CA ARG A 73 -10.58 -3.25 0.76
C ARG A 73 -9.17 -3.83 0.81
N ALA A 74 -8.25 -3.36 -0.02
CA ALA A 74 -6.85 -3.77 0.01
C ALA A 74 -6.19 -3.43 1.36
N ALA A 75 -6.43 -2.22 1.89
CA ALA A 75 -5.93 -1.82 3.20
C ALA A 75 -6.49 -2.69 4.34
N SER A 76 -7.74 -3.14 4.25
CA SER A 76 -8.33 -4.06 5.24
C SER A 76 -7.63 -5.41 5.27
N ILE A 77 -7.22 -5.95 4.10
CA ILE A 77 -6.46 -7.20 4.02
C ILE A 77 -5.10 -7.02 4.69
N ILE A 78 -4.41 -5.91 4.40
CA ILE A 78 -3.11 -5.59 4.99
C ILE A 78 -3.21 -5.36 6.51
N ALA A 79 -4.27 -4.72 6.99
CA ALA A 79 -4.50 -4.50 8.42
C ALA A 79 -4.64 -5.82 9.19
N GLN A 80 -5.26 -6.84 8.59
CA GLN A 80 -5.36 -8.19 9.18
C GLN A 80 -3.99 -8.88 9.31
N MET A 81 -2.99 -8.42 8.57
CA MET A 81 -1.59 -8.87 8.70
C MET A 81 -0.81 -8.13 9.78
N GLY A 82 -1.43 -7.19 10.50
CA GLY A 82 -0.85 -6.48 11.63
C GLY A 82 -0.16 -5.15 11.29
N LEU A 83 -0.28 -4.65 10.06
CA LEU A 83 0.26 -3.34 9.69
C LEU A 83 -0.71 -2.21 10.08
N GLU A 84 -0.15 -1.10 10.56
CA GLU A 84 -0.90 0.15 10.80
C GLU A 84 -1.30 0.80 9.47
N ILE A 85 -2.55 1.20 9.30
CA ILE A 85 -3.02 1.89 8.09
C ILE A 85 -2.96 3.40 8.27
N ARG A 86 -2.30 4.09 7.33
CA ARG A 86 -2.13 5.55 7.31
C ARG A 86 -2.56 6.20 5.99
#